data_AF-A0A9X9FSE2-F1
#
_entry.id   AF-A0A9X9FSE2-F1
#
_cell.length_a   1.000
_cell.length_b   1.000
_cell.length_c   1.000
_cell.angle_alpha   90.00
_cell.angle_beta   90.00
_cell.angle_gamma   90.00
#
_symmetry.space_group_name_H-M   'P 1'
#
loop_
_entity.id
_entity.type
_entity.pdbx_description
1 polymer ?
#
loop_
_entity_poly.entity_id
_entity_poly.type
_entity_poly.pdbx_seq_one_letter_code
_entity_poly.pdbx_strand_id
1 'polypeptide(L)'
;MLTNDFDIQVYKNTERLSSDWPDADDKTGSAFFVFQSKSFIRAWEASYGQKSGTELCLTEVRQSNGTPLLFLPLFIKLTYGTCVLSFIDDGVSDYNGPIIFPAAAQLSQEAAARLFEAVLAAVPPHDVIALCKMPQHVEGIANPLWPLTNLFSEASTHAISLTRRLEEIEQSIQGIKTVKKRDRALQKLDGFRFYVSQTEPQRRALLETMLRQKQRRFEETMVPGFDVHPEKRRFFEEATERLARRDALHFSALAVGETILATMWSVVRNGHYCAMITTFEDGEWSKFSPGKVIILHLLHTLKAEGYQCFDLGYGDEPWKQGLRDRTVPMRDLVRAVTLRGSISLALDRSLERIRATALYQKLRPLKWRLLRKLR
;
A
#
# COMPACT_ATOMS: atom_id res chain seq x y z
N MET A 1 -24.56 7.57 24.98
CA MET A 1 -25.12 8.24 23.80
C MET A 1 -24.25 9.44 23.50
N LEU A 2 -23.59 9.48 22.35
CA LEU A 2 -22.87 10.68 21.89
C LEU A 2 -23.93 11.74 21.54
N THR A 3 -24.06 12.74 22.39
CA THR A 3 -24.85 13.95 22.11
C THR A 3 -24.15 14.72 20.98
N ASN A 4 -24.87 14.91 19.86
CA ASN A 4 -24.35 15.37 18.58
C ASN A 4 -23.71 16.77 18.66
N ASP A 5 -22.42 16.88 18.31
CA ASP A 5 -21.95 17.49 17.06
C ASP A 5 -20.47 17.11 16.88
N PHE A 6 -20.11 16.61 15.69
CA PHE A 6 -18.72 16.29 15.36
C PHE A 6 -18.00 17.59 14.98
N ASP A 7 -16.83 17.84 15.58
CA ASP A 7 -15.92 18.87 15.07
C ASP A 7 -15.10 18.25 13.95
N ILE A 8 -15.30 18.74 12.72
CA ILE A 8 -14.68 18.21 11.51
C ILE A 8 -13.82 19.30 10.87
N GLN A 9 -12.52 19.03 10.79
CA GLN A 9 -11.55 19.92 10.18
C GLN A 9 -10.94 19.27 8.95
N VAL A 10 -10.89 20.00 7.84
CA VAL A 10 -10.39 19.50 6.56
C VAL A 10 -9.18 20.33 6.12
N TYR A 11 -8.06 19.65 5.91
CA TYR A 11 -6.77 20.26 5.57
C TYR A 11 -6.34 19.92 4.15
N LYS A 12 -5.83 20.94 3.45
CA LYS A 12 -5.38 20.84 2.05
C LYS A 12 -3.89 20.54 1.89
N ASN A 13 -3.17 20.39 3.00
CA ASN A 13 -1.75 20.04 3.02
C ASN A 13 -1.36 19.40 4.35
N THR A 14 -0.24 18.70 4.38
CA THR A 14 0.21 17.98 5.59
C THR A 14 0.85 18.86 6.65
N GLU A 15 1.17 20.12 6.35
CA GLU A 15 1.77 21.07 7.29
C GLU A 15 0.78 21.52 8.37
N ARG A 16 -0.52 21.47 8.05
CA ARG A 16 -1.60 21.90 8.96
C ARG A 16 -2.20 20.76 9.79
N LEU A 17 -1.75 19.52 9.60
CA LEU A 17 -2.20 18.40 10.41
C LEU A 17 -1.88 18.64 11.88
N SER A 18 -2.84 18.34 12.76
CA SER A 18 -2.64 18.48 14.21
C SER A 18 -1.49 17.60 14.70
N SER A 19 -0.99 17.87 15.91
CA SER A 19 -0.03 16.99 16.59
C SER A 19 -0.54 15.56 16.75
N ASP A 20 -1.86 15.40 16.92
CA ASP A 20 -2.51 14.12 17.22
C ASP A 20 -2.54 13.17 16.02
N TRP A 21 -2.34 13.68 14.80
CA TRP A 21 -2.24 12.79 13.65
C TRP A 21 -0.95 11.98 13.75
N PRO A 22 -1.03 10.65 13.85
CA PRO A 22 0.13 9.84 14.21
C PRO A 22 1.15 9.75 13.08
N ASP A 23 2.41 9.57 13.46
CA ASP A 23 3.43 9.06 12.54
C ASP A 23 3.65 7.55 12.78
N ALA A 24 4.41 6.88 11.93
CA ALA A 24 4.45 5.42 11.91
C ALA A 24 5.00 4.77 13.19
N ASP A 25 5.84 5.49 13.93
CA ASP A 25 6.41 5.13 15.24
C ASP A 25 5.41 5.32 16.40
N ASP A 26 4.27 5.98 16.19
CA ASP A 26 3.33 6.36 17.25
C ASP A 26 2.78 5.17 18.04
N LYS A 27 2.80 5.29 19.38
CA LYS A 27 2.33 4.30 20.36
C LYS A 27 1.21 4.82 21.27
N THR A 28 0.56 5.93 20.91
CA THR A 28 -0.44 6.62 21.75
C THR A 28 -1.79 5.89 21.83
N GLY A 29 -1.95 4.78 21.09
CA GLY A 29 -3.11 3.88 21.19
C GLY A 29 -4.13 4.05 20.06
N SER A 30 -3.90 4.93 19.08
CA SER A 30 -4.67 4.92 17.84
C SER A 30 -4.30 3.70 16.98
N ALA A 31 -5.30 3.09 16.34
CA ALA A 31 -5.14 1.98 15.42
C ALA A 31 -5.06 2.49 13.96
N PHE A 32 -3.97 2.17 13.26
CA PHE A 32 -3.75 2.56 11.86
C PHE A 32 -2.67 1.70 11.18
N PHE A 33 -2.64 1.68 9.85
CA PHE A 33 -1.50 1.15 9.09
C PHE A 33 -0.54 2.27 8.72
N VAL A 34 0.72 1.94 8.42
CA VAL A 34 1.76 2.92 8.03
C VAL A 34 1.28 3.85 6.90
N PHE A 35 0.41 3.37 6.02
CA PHE A 35 -0.18 4.13 4.92
C PHE A 35 -0.96 5.39 5.35
N GLN A 36 -1.46 5.44 6.58
CA GLN A 36 -2.16 6.61 7.14
C GLN A 36 -1.23 7.54 7.95
N SER A 37 0.04 7.19 8.12
CA SER A 37 0.99 7.99 8.93
C SER A 37 1.35 9.33 8.28
N LYS A 38 1.70 10.33 9.09
CA LYS A 38 2.20 11.63 8.61
C LYS A 38 3.33 11.49 7.59
N SER A 39 4.34 10.67 7.87
CA SER A 39 5.51 10.52 6.99
C SER A 39 5.14 9.91 5.64
N PHE A 40 4.23 8.94 5.62
CA PHE A 40 3.72 8.35 4.38
C PHE A 40 2.93 9.36 3.55
N ILE A 41 1.99 10.07 4.20
CA ILE A 41 1.14 11.07 3.51
C ILE A 41 2.00 12.23 2.98
N ARG A 42 3.02 12.67 3.72
CA ARG A 42 3.98 13.69 3.25
C ARG A 42 4.73 13.24 1.99
N ALA A 43 5.15 11.99 1.94
CA ALA A 43 5.78 11.44 0.75
C ALA A 43 4.81 11.35 -0.44
N TRP A 44 3.55 11.00 -0.18
CA TRP A 44 2.50 11.01 -1.20
C TRP A 44 2.18 12.44 -1.70
N GLU A 45 2.04 13.41 -0.79
CA GLU A 45 1.81 14.82 -1.13
C GLU A 45 2.92 15.37 -2.01
N ALA A 46 4.19 15.12 -1.63
CA ALA A 46 5.35 15.52 -2.41
C ALA A 46 5.44 14.81 -3.77
N SER A 47 4.72 13.72 -4.02
CA SER A 47 4.78 12.95 -5.26
C SER A 47 3.47 13.02 -6.06
N TYR A 48 2.53 12.11 -5.79
CA TYR A 48 1.23 12.03 -6.44
C TYR A 48 0.37 13.27 -6.19
N GLY A 49 0.48 13.87 -5.00
CA GLY A 49 -0.23 15.09 -4.61
C GLY A 49 0.10 16.31 -5.46
N GLN A 50 1.23 16.30 -6.18
CA GLN A 50 1.64 17.41 -7.04
C GLN A 50 1.00 17.40 -8.43
N LYS A 51 0.21 16.37 -8.77
CA LYS A 51 -0.48 16.31 -10.06
C LYS A 51 -1.60 17.33 -10.14
N SER A 52 -1.75 17.94 -11.31
CA SER A 52 -2.89 18.83 -11.60
C SER A 52 -4.22 18.08 -11.41
N GLY A 53 -5.18 18.75 -10.77
CA GLY A 53 -6.49 18.17 -10.47
C GLY A 53 -6.51 17.25 -9.24
N THR A 54 -5.45 17.25 -8.43
CA THR A 54 -5.41 16.60 -7.12
C THR A 54 -5.54 17.64 -6.01
N GLU A 55 -6.47 17.44 -5.07
CA GLU A 55 -6.66 18.30 -3.90
C GLU A 55 -6.73 17.44 -2.63
N LEU A 56 -5.80 17.66 -1.69
CA LEU A 56 -5.84 16.96 -0.40
C LEU A 56 -7.04 17.42 0.44
N CYS A 57 -7.66 16.47 1.12
CA CYS A 57 -8.81 16.65 1.99
C CYS A 57 -8.58 15.90 3.30
N LEU A 58 -7.42 16.11 3.92
CA LEU A 58 -7.03 15.39 5.14
C LEU A 58 -8.00 15.77 6.26
N THR A 59 -8.81 14.81 6.70
CA THR A 59 -9.98 15.11 7.53
C THR A 59 -9.73 14.63 8.95
N GLU A 60 -9.81 15.53 9.92
CA GLU A 60 -9.81 15.21 11.34
C GLU A 60 -11.24 15.29 11.89
N VAL A 61 -11.69 14.21 12.53
CA VAL A 61 -13.00 14.16 13.20
C VAL A 61 -12.80 14.02 14.70
N ARG A 62 -13.39 14.96 15.45
CA ARG A 62 -13.33 15.03 16.90
C ARG A 62 -14.73 15.10 17.50
N GLN A 63 -14.85 14.73 18.76
CA GLN A 63 -15.99 15.12 19.58
C GLN A 63 -15.94 16.63 19.84
N SER A 64 -17.07 17.24 20.22
CA SER A 64 -17.13 18.68 20.53
C SER A 64 -16.22 19.11 21.69
N ASN A 65 -15.77 18.18 22.53
CA ASN A 65 -14.79 18.40 23.60
C ASN A 65 -13.32 18.29 23.13
N GLY A 66 -13.07 18.13 21.82
CA GLY A 66 -11.74 18.00 21.20
C GLY A 66 -11.19 16.57 21.14
N THR A 67 -11.85 15.59 21.74
CA THR A 67 -11.39 14.19 21.75
C THR A 67 -11.38 13.61 20.33
N PRO A 68 -10.24 13.10 19.83
CA PRO A 68 -10.16 12.55 18.48
C PRO A 68 -10.98 11.26 18.35
N LEU A 69 -11.68 11.13 17.22
CA LEU A 69 -12.48 9.96 16.86
C LEU A 69 -11.85 9.23 15.68
N LEU A 70 -11.86 9.86 14.51
CA LEU A 70 -11.38 9.27 13.25
C LEU A 70 -10.61 10.31 12.46
N PHE A 71 -9.40 10.00 12.03
CA PHE A 71 -8.71 10.81 11.02
C PHE A 71 -8.66 10.06 9.69
N LEU A 72 -8.98 10.74 8.60
CA LEU A 72 -9.11 10.15 7.28
C LEU A 72 -8.14 10.83 6.30
N PRO A 73 -7.14 10.12 5.78
CA PRO A 73 -6.29 10.65 4.73
C PRO A 73 -7.06 10.62 3.41
N LEU A 74 -7.87 11.64 3.15
CA LEU A 74 -8.66 11.74 1.92
C LEU A 74 -8.03 12.74 0.95
N PHE A 75 -8.39 12.58 -0.32
CA PHE A 75 -8.11 13.54 -1.37
C PHE A 75 -9.19 13.48 -2.44
N ILE A 76 -9.29 14.54 -3.23
CA ILE A 76 -10.15 14.62 -4.41
C ILE A 76 -9.27 14.62 -5.66
N LYS A 77 -9.67 13.83 -6.65
CA LYS A 77 -9.03 13.73 -7.95
C LYS A 77 -9.99 14.05 -9.08
N LEU A 78 -9.61 14.97 -9.96
CA LEU A 78 -10.34 15.23 -11.18
C LEU A 78 -10.00 14.15 -12.22
N THR A 79 -10.96 13.31 -12.55
CA THR A 79 -10.83 12.23 -13.53
C THR A 79 -11.87 12.41 -14.63
N TYR A 80 -11.43 12.72 -15.85
CA TYR A 80 -12.29 12.99 -17.00
C TYR A 80 -13.43 14.01 -16.73
N GLY A 81 -13.16 15.04 -15.93
CA GLY A 81 -14.14 16.08 -15.57
C GLY A 81 -15.03 15.77 -14.35
N THR A 82 -14.85 14.60 -13.73
CA THR A 82 -15.55 14.16 -12.52
C THR A 82 -14.64 14.28 -11.31
N CYS A 83 -15.10 14.90 -10.22
CA CYS A 83 -14.37 14.96 -8.96
C CYS A 83 -14.61 13.68 -8.14
N VAL A 84 -13.56 12.92 -7.88
CA VAL A 84 -13.62 11.65 -7.14
C VAL A 84 -12.96 11.81 -5.78
N LEU A 85 -13.71 11.63 -4.70
CA LEU A 85 -13.20 11.56 -3.33
C LEU A 85 -12.68 10.15 -3.03
N SER A 86 -11.41 10.05 -2.64
CA SER A 86 -10.73 8.78 -2.38
C SER A 86 -9.83 8.87 -1.15
N PHE A 87 -9.48 7.72 -0.56
CA PHE A 87 -8.35 7.65 0.36
C PHE A 87 -7.05 7.95 -0.39
N ILE A 88 -6.07 8.54 0.30
CA ILE A 88 -4.69 8.66 -0.17
C ILE A 88 -4.17 7.28 -0.50
N ASP A 89 -4.19 7.04 -1.78
CA ASP A 89 -3.79 5.86 -2.50
C ASP A 89 -3.36 6.38 -3.88
N ASP A 90 -2.73 5.54 -4.67
CA ASP A 90 -2.51 5.66 -6.12
C ASP A 90 -1.71 4.40 -6.54
N GLY A 91 -2.05 3.26 -5.91
CA GLY A 91 -1.31 2.01 -6.04
C GLY A 91 -0.09 1.88 -5.12
N VAL A 92 0.03 2.73 -4.09
CA VAL A 92 1.12 2.68 -3.10
C VAL A 92 0.65 2.34 -1.69
N SER A 93 -0.66 2.19 -1.47
CA SER A 93 -1.25 1.75 -0.22
C SER A 93 -1.96 0.41 -0.43
N ASP A 94 -1.67 -0.54 0.45
CA ASP A 94 -2.31 -1.87 0.43
C ASP A 94 -3.51 -1.95 1.39
N TYR A 95 -3.58 -1.04 2.35
CA TYR A 95 -4.67 -0.94 3.31
C TYR A 95 -5.10 0.52 3.45
N ASN A 96 -6.33 0.79 3.04
CA ASN A 96 -6.92 2.11 3.21
C ASN A 96 -7.96 2.07 4.32
N GLY A 97 -8.06 3.14 5.07
CA GLY A 97 -9.01 3.24 6.17
C GLY A 97 -8.76 4.47 7.02
N PRO A 98 -9.61 4.68 8.03
CA PRO A 98 -9.38 5.73 9.01
C PRO A 98 -8.27 5.32 9.97
N ILE A 99 -7.63 6.33 10.56
CA ILE A 99 -6.95 6.22 11.85
C ILE A 99 -8.04 6.20 12.92
N ILE A 100 -8.10 5.14 13.72
CA ILE A 100 -9.16 4.94 14.70
C ILE A 100 -8.61 5.24 16.09
N PHE A 101 -9.19 6.24 16.76
CA PHE A 101 -8.84 6.56 18.14
C PHE A 101 -9.70 5.73 19.11
N PRO A 102 -9.26 5.53 20.37
CA PRO A 102 -9.97 4.69 21.34
C PRO A 102 -11.45 5.04 21.53
N ALA A 103 -11.78 6.33 21.49
CA ALA A 103 -13.17 6.81 21.61
C ALA A 103 -14.06 6.40 20.42
N ALA A 104 -13.48 6.12 19.25
CA ALA A 104 -14.21 5.66 18.07
C ALA A 104 -14.41 4.14 18.02
N ALA A 105 -13.64 3.37 18.79
CA ALA A 105 -13.73 1.90 18.79
C ALA A 105 -15.11 1.38 19.27
N GLN A 106 -15.88 2.20 19.98
CA GLN A 106 -17.20 1.87 20.52
C GLN A 106 -18.35 2.54 19.75
N LEU A 107 -18.08 3.15 18.59
CA LEU A 107 -19.15 3.75 17.78
C LEU A 107 -20.13 2.69 17.31
N SER A 108 -21.42 2.94 17.51
CA SER A 108 -22.46 2.13 16.87
C SER A 108 -22.43 2.34 15.35
N GLN A 109 -22.96 1.39 14.59
CA GLN A 109 -23.03 1.49 13.15
C GLN A 109 -23.79 2.75 12.68
N GLU A 110 -24.86 3.12 13.38
CA GLU A 110 -25.65 4.32 13.07
C GLU A 110 -24.86 5.60 13.36
N ALA A 111 -24.08 5.61 14.46
CA ALA A 111 -23.22 6.74 14.79
C ALA A 111 -22.09 6.90 13.76
N ALA A 112 -21.47 5.78 13.33
CA ALA A 112 -20.46 5.78 12.29
C ALA A 112 -21.02 6.25 10.94
N ALA A 113 -22.24 5.83 10.58
CA ALA A 113 -22.91 6.32 9.36
C ALA A 113 -23.18 7.83 9.41
N ARG A 114 -23.72 8.34 10.52
CA ARG A 114 -23.94 9.80 10.70
C ARG A 114 -22.64 10.59 10.65
N LEU A 115 -21.60 10.09 11.32
CA LEU A 115 -20.26 10.69 11.29
C LEU A 115 -19.74 10.77 9.86
N PHE A 116 -19.84 9.68 9.11
CA PHE A 116 -19.35 9.63 7.75
C PHE A 116 -20.12 10.59 6.81
N GLU A 117 -21.45 10.68 6.92
CA GLU A 117 -22.21 11.68 6.15
C GLU A 117 -21.83 13.13 6.53
N ALA A 118 -21.53 13.40 7.81
CA ALA A 118 -21.01 14.70 8.23
C ALA A 118 -19.61 15.00 7.64
N VAL A 119 -18.74 14.00 7.55
CA VAL A 119 -17.43 14.13 6.85
C VAL A 119 -17.65 14.47 5.37
N LEU A 120 -18.57 13.76 4.70
CA LEU A 120 -18.86 14.01 3.28
C LEU A 120 -19.42 15.41 3.03
N ALA A 121 -20.18 15.96 3.98
CA ALA A 121 -20.67 17.34 3.90
C ALA A 121 -19.57 18.38 4.14
N ALA A 122 -18.52 18.04 4.88
CA ALA A 122 -17.42 18.95 5.24
C ALA A 122 -16.29 19.00 4.20
N VAL A 123 -16.02 17.89 3.51
CA VAL A 123 -15.01 17.85 2.43
C VAL A 123 -15.47 18.64 1.20
N PRO A 124 -14.55 19.07 0.31
CA PRO A 124 -14.92 19.82 -0.88
C PRO A 124 -15.92 19.06 -1.79
N PRO A 125 -16.67 19.79 -2.64
CA PRO A 125 -17.64 19.18 -3.55
C PRO A 125 -17.03 18.08 -4.41
N HIS A 126 -17.72 16.94 -4.46
CA HIS A 126 -17.30 15.77 -5.21
C HIS A 126 -18.51 15.11 -5.86
N ASP A 127 -18.27 14.43 -6.98
CA ASP A 127 -19.29 13.77 -7.77
C ASP A 127 -19.40 12.29 -7.43
N VAL A 128 -18.28 11.67 -7.05
CA VAL A 128 -18.14 10.24 -6.74
C VAL A 128 -17.35 10.07 -5.46
N ILE A 129 -17.78 9.13 -4.63
CA ILE A 129 -17.02 8.58 -3.51
C ILE A 129 -16.47 7.23 -3.98
N ALA A 130 -15.17 7.06 -3.92
CA ALA A 130 -14.47 5.81 -4.22
C ALA A 130 -13.43 5.53 -3.14
N LEU A 131 -13.90 4.96 -2.02
CA LEU A 131 -13.08 4.53 -0.90
C LEU A 131 -12.84 3.03 -1.02
N CYS A 132 -11.68 2.64 -1.55
CA CYS A 132 -11.37 1.25 -1.86
C CYS A 132 -10.34 0.65 -0.88
N LYS A 133 -10.20 -0.67 -0.88
CA LYS A 133 -9.25 -1.44 -0.05
C LYS A 133 -9.44 -1.23 1.45
N MET A 134 -10.69 -1.22 1.92
CA MET A 134 -10.95 -1.15 3.35
C MET A 134 -10.93 -2.53 4.02
N PRO A 135 -10.07 -2.76 5.02
CA PRO A 135 -10.12 -3.97 5.83
C PRO A 135 -11.26 -3.87 6.86
N GLN A 136 -11.75 -5.03 7.30
CA GLN A 136 -12.73 -5.11 8.38
C GLN A 136 -12.16 -4.64 9.73
N HIS A 137 -10.86 -4.84 9.94
CA HIS A 137 -10.17 -4.46 11.18
C HIS A 137 -8.89 -3.70 10.85
N VAL A 138 -8.58 -2.71 11.68
CA VAL A 138 -7.33 -1.93 11.67
C VAL A 138 -6.63 -2.18 13.01
N GLU A 139 -5.44 -2.78 12.99
CA GLU A 139 -4.71 -3.22 14.21
C GLU A 139 -5.59 -3.95 15.25
N GLY A 140 -6.54 -4.77 14.78
CA GLY A 140 -7.47 -5.53 15.64
C GLY A 140 -8.73 -4.79 16.06
N ILE A 141 -8.82 -3.47 15.82
CA ILE A 141 -10.02 -2.67 16.08
C ILE A 141 -10.95 -2.74 14.87
N ALA A 142 -12.25 -2.94 15.10
CA ALA A 142 -13.24 -2.94 14.03
C ALA A 142 -13.27 -1.59 13.30
N ASN A 143 -13.18 -1.62 11.97
CA ASN A 143 -13.22 -0.42 11.15
C ASN A 143 -14.66 0.13 11.07
N PRO A 144 -14.96 1.33 11.62
CA PRO A 144 -16.33 1.86 11.65
C PRO A 144 -16.91 2.15 10.27
N LEU A 145 -16.07 2.33 9.25
CA LEU A 145 -16.50 2.61 7.88
C LEU A 145 -16.72 1.34 7.05
N TRP A 146 -16.20 0.19 7.50
CA TRP A 146 -16.32 -1.06 6.76
C TRP A 146 -17.77 -1.52 6.57
N PRO A 147 -18.69 -1.40 7.55
CA PRO A 147 -20.10 -1.73 7.36
C PRO A 147 -20.81 -0.85 6.31
N LEU A 148 -20.27 0.32 5.98
CA LEU A 148 -20.84 1.25 5.00
C LEU A 148 -20.48 0.87 3.56
N THR A 149 -19.55 -0.08 3.37
CA THR A 149 -19.13 -0.55 2.05
C THR A 149 -20.23 -1.28 1.31
N ASN A 150 -20.19 -1.20 -0.02
CA ASN A 150 -21.23 -1.75 -0.90
C ASN A 150 -20.70 -2.73 -1.95
N LEU A 151 -19.38 -2.93 -2.03
CA LEU A 151 -18.73 -3.83 -2.97
C LEU A 151 -17.62 -4.63 -2.27
N PHE A 152 -17.27 -5.78 -2.86
CA PHE A 152 -15.98 -6.42 -2.59
C PHE A 152 -14.91 -5.72 -3.42
N SER A 153 -13.73 -5.54 -2.86
CA SER A 153 -12.58 -5.07 -3.63
C SER A 153 -12.18 -6.09 -4.69
N GLU A 154 -11.47 -5.65 -5.73
CA GLU A 154 -11.01 -6.53 -6.82
C GLU A 154 -10.08 -7.66 -6.38
N ALA A 155 -9.37 -7.45 -5.27
CA ALA A 155 -8.46 -8.42 -4.68
C ALA A 155 -8.49 -8.40 -3.14
N SER A 156 -7.86 -9.39 -2.56
CA SER A 156 -7.64 -9.53 -1.11
C SER A 156 -6.20 -9.21 -0.72
N THR A 157 -5.93 -9.18 0.59
CA THR A 157 -4.55 -9.22 1.11
C THR A 157 -4.24 -10.62 1.65
N HIS A 158 -2.95 -10.95 1.68
CA HIS A 158 -2.48 -12.29 2.04
C HIS A 158 -1.32 -12.22 3.02
N ALA A 159 -1.35 -13.04 4.07
CA ALA A 159 -0.32 -13.02 5.10
C ALA A 159 0.08 -14.41 5.57
N ILE A 160 1.32 -14.49 6.06
CA ILE A 160 1.92 -15.61 6.79
C ILE A 160 1.95 -15.24 8.28
N SER A 161 1.51 -16.15 9.13
CA SER A 161 1.73 -16.05 10.56
C SER A 161 3.14 -16.53 10.92
N LEU A 162 3.93 -15.63 11.50
CA LEU A 162 5.29 -15.93 11.97
C LEU A 162 5.33 -16.52 13.40
N THR A 163 4.16 -16.61 14.06
CA THR A 163 4.05 -17.23 15.39
C THR A 163 4.12 -18.76 15.35
N ARG A 164 3.91 -19.37 14.17
CA ARG A 164 4.07 -20.82 13.93
C ARG A 164 5.52 -21.25 14.00
N ARG A 165 5.78 -22.56 14.09
CA ARG A 165 7.16 -23.08 14.04
C ARG A 165 7.78 -22.83 12.67
N LEU A 166 9.09 -22.63 12.61
CA LEU A 166 9.76 -22.26 11.37
C LEU A 166 9.60 -23.34 10.29
N GLU A 167 9.66 -24.61 10.69
CA GLU A 167 9.50 -25.75 9.81
C GLU A 167 8.13 -25.78 9.14
N GLU A 168 7.07 -25.38 9.87
CA GLU A 168 5.70 -25.30 9.35
C GLU A 168 5.56 -24.17 8.33
N ILE A 169 6.16 -23.01 8.63
CA ILE A 169 6.22 -21.87 7.72
C ILE A 169 6.92 -22.28 6.42
N GLU A 170 8.09 -22.91 6.51
CA GLU A 170 8.85 -23.35 5.33
C GLU A 170 8.11 -24.40 4.50
N GLN A 171 7.41 -25.33 5.13
CA GLN A 171 6.60 -26.34 4.44
C GLN A 171 5.42 -25.73 3.67
N SER A 172 4.90 -24.59 4.13
CA SER A 172 3.84 -23.87 3.42
C SER A 172 4.32 -23.24 2.12
N ILE A 173 5.63 -22.96 1.98
CA ILE A 173 6.21 -22.29 0.81
C ILE A 173 6.23 -23.24 -0.41
N GLN A 174 5.48 -22.89 -1.45
CA GLN A 174 5.48 -23.65 -2.70
C GLN A 174 6.88 -23.71 -3.33
N GLY A 175 7.39 -24.94 -3.49
CA GLY A 175 8.71 -25.19 -4.08
C GLY A 175 9.88 -24.92 -3.14
N ILE A 176 9.66 -24.95 -1.82
CA ILE A 176 10.70 -24.71 -0.79
C ILE A 176 12.00 -25.47 -1.02
N LYS A 177 11.95 -26.76 -1.40
CA LYS A 177 13.15 -27.57 -1.67
C LYS A 177 14.03 -26.93 -2.76
N THR A 178 13.40 -26.41 -3.82
CA THR A 178 14.09 -25.72 -4.91
C THR A 178 14.64 -24.37 -4.47
N VAL A 179 13.89 -23.62 -3.66
CA VAL A 179 14.35 -22.34 -3.10
C VAL A 179 15.58 -22.56 -2.21
N LYS A 180 15.54 -23.52 -1.28
CA LYS A 180 16.68 -23.89 -0.42
C LYS A 180 17.89 -24.37 -1.23
N LYS A 181 17.68 -25.12 -2.32
CA LYS A 181 18.79 -25.54 -3.21
C LYS A 181 19.46 -24.34 -3.86
N ARG A 182 18.67 -23.36 -4.33
CA ARG A 182 19.18 -22.13 -4.96
C ARG A 182 19.89 -21.22 -3.96
N ASP A 183 19.33 -21.08 -2.77
CA ASP A 183 19.96 -20.38 -1.65
C ASP A 183 21.34 -20.97 -1.29
N ARG A 184 21.43 -22.30 -1.08
CA ARG A 184 22.72 -22.97 -0.85
C ARG A 184 23.72 -22.81 -1.99
N ALA A 185 23.24 -22.67 -3.23
CA ALA A 185 24.13 -22.43 -4.38
C ALA A 185 24.67 -21.00 -4.37
N LEU A 186 23.82 -20.02 -4.01
CA LEU A 186 24.25 -18.63 -3.83
C LEU A 186 25.21 -18.47 -2.66
N GLN A 187 24.99 -19.15 -1.54
CA GLN A 187 25.87 -19.13 -0.36
C GLN A 187 27.30 -19.64 -0.63
N LYS A 188 27.51 -20.38 -1.73
CA LYS A 188 28.85 -20.84 -2.16
C LYS A 188 29.60 -19.80 -2.98
N LEU A 189 28.93 -18.73 -3.42
CA LEU A 189 29.55 -17.65 -4.16
C LEU A 189 30.23 -16.70 -3.19
N ASP A 190 31.42 -16.24 -3.56
CA ASP A 190 32.17 -15.30 -2.75
C ASP A 190 31.41 -13.97 -2.60
N GLY A 191 31.42 -13.42 -1.39
CA GLY A 191 30.71 -12.19 -1.06
C GLY A 191 29.17 -12.29 -1.02
N PHE A 192 28.58 -13.50 -0.97
CA PHE A 192 27.15 -13.65 -0.73
C PHE A 192 26.72 -13.06 0.62
N ARG A 193 25.67 -12.24 0.62
CA ARG A 193 25.08 -11.67 1.84
C ARG A 193 23.60 -11.38 1.69
N PHE A 194 22.84 -11.63 2.75
CA PHE A 194 21.55 -11.01 3.01
C PHE A 194 21.72 -9.93 4.07
N TYR A 195 21.12 -8.76 3.88
CA TYR A 195 21.18 -7.69 4.88
C TYR A 195 19.97 -6.75 4.81
N VAL A 196 19.70 -6.10 5.94
CA VAL A 196 18.73 -5.01 6.07
C VAL A 196 19.52 -3.71 6.19
N SER A 197 19.20 -2.71 5.37
CA SER A 197 19.92 -1.43 5.36
C SER A 197 19.76 -0.70 6.70
N GLN A 198 20.88 -0.29 7.29
CA GLN A 198 20.90 0.43 8.57
C GLN A 198 21.19 1.92 8.40
N THR A 199 21.91 2.29 7.33
CA THR A 199 22.38 3.66 7.12
C THR A 199 21.73 4.30 5.89
N GLU A 200 21.67 5.64 5.86
CA GLU A 200 21.16 6.40 4.72
C GLU A 200 21.92 6.08 3.41
N PRO A 201 23.27 5.99 3.39
CA PRO A 201 23.99 5.58 2.18
C PRO A 201 23.59 4.19 1.67
N GLN A 202 23.37 3.22 2.57
CA GLN A 202 22.90 1.89 2.17
C GLN A 202 21.50 1.95 1.57
N ARG A 203 20.57 2.67 2.21
CA ARG A 203 19.20 2.85 1.71
C ARG A 203 19.17 3.53 0.35
N ARG A 204 20.02 4.54 0.12
CA ARG A 204 20.16 5.20 -1.17
C ARG A 204 20.63 4.25 -2.27
N ALA A 205 21.68 3.46 -2.01
CA ALA A 205 22.19 2.47 -2.97
C ALA A 205 21.15 1.36 -3.28
N LEU A 206 20.42 0.90 -2.26
CA LEU A 206 19.32 -0.05 -2.46
C LEU A 206 18.18 0.56 -3.27
N LEU A 207 17.81 1.82 -3.00
CA LEU A 207 16.75 2.52 -3.71
C LEU A 207 17.08 2.67 -5.20
N GLU A 208 18.30 3.12 -5.53
CA GLU A 208 18.75 3.23 -6.93
C GLU A 208 18.69 1.89 -7.66
N THR A 209 19.12 0.81 -6.99
CA THR A 209 19.05 -0.55 -7.53
C THR A 209 17.62 -1.02 -7.72
N MET A 210 16.76 -0.82 -6.72
CA MET A 210 15.34 -1.19 -6.79
C MET A 210 14.65 -0.47 -7.96
N LEU A 211 14.86 0.84 -8.09
CA LEU A 211 14.27 1.63 -9.17
C LEU A 211 14.72 1.13 -10.55
N ARG A 212 16.02 0.86 -10.73
CA ARG A 212 16.57 0.28 -11.97
C ARG A 212 15.95 -1.07 -12.31
N GLN A 213 15.96 -2.00 -11.35
CA GLN A 213 15.43 -3.35 -11.56
C GLN A 213 13.92 -3.34 -11.84
N LYS A 214 13.17 -2.49 -11.14
CA LYS A 214 11.73 -2.33 -11.36
C LYS A 214 11.43 -1.69 -12.72
N GLN A 215 12.21 -0.69 -13.14
CA GLN A 215 12.08 -0.09 -14.47
C GLN A 215 12.29 -1.11 -15.58
N ARG A 216 13.36 -1.91 -15.50
CA ARG A 216 13.59 -3.02 -16.45
C ARG A 216 12.39 -3.97 -16.49
N ARG A 217 11.83 -4.31 -15.33
CA ARG A 217 10.63 -5.19 -15.25
C ARG A 217 9.41 -4.56 -15.91
N PHE A 218 9.18 -3.26 -15.74
CA PHE A 218 8.12 -2.54 -16.46
C PHE A 218 8.32 -2.57 -17.98
N GLU A 219 9.57 -2.52 -18.42
CA GLU A 219 9.92 -2.63 -19.84
C GLU A 219 9.62 -4.02 -20.40
N GLU A 220 10.14 -5.06 -19.76
CA GLU A 220 9.92 -6.48 -20.08
C GLU A 220 8.43 -6.85 -20.14
N THR A 221 7.65 -6.33 -19.19
CA THR A 221 6.21 -6.66 -19.05
C THR A 221 5.30 -5.71 -19.84
N MET A 222 5.86 -4.72 -20.55
CA MET A 222 5.11 -3.71 -21.32
C MET A 222 4.09 -2.94 -20.48
N VAL A 223 4.41 -2.71 -19.21
CA VAL A 223 3.62 -1.88 -18.28
C VAL A 223 4.26 -0.50 -18.17
N PRO A 224 3.48 0.60 -18.08
CA PRO A 224 4.03 1.95 -17.86
C PRO A 224 4.83 2.05 -16.55
N GLY A 225 6.12 2.37 -16.68
CA GLY A 225 7.06 2.47 -15.58
C GLY A 225 7.27 3.88 -15.08
N PHE A 226 8.42 4.11 -14.44
CA PHE A 226 8.82 5.40 -13.89
C PHE A 226 9.10 6.45 -14.97
N ASP A 227 9.44 6.01 -16.18
CA ASP A 227 9.64 6.83 -17.38
C ASP A 227 8.35 7.47 -17.93
N VAL A 228 7.20 6.86 -17.64
CA VAL A 228 5.87 7.38 -17.99
C VAL A 228 5.21 8.06 -16.79
N HIS A 229 5.49 7.55 -15.59
CA HIS A 229 4.87 7.96 -14.34
C HIS A 229 5.95 8.35 -13.31
N PRO A 230 6.61 9.51 -13.47
CA PRO A 230 7.71 9.93 -12.61
C PRO A 230 7.30 10.11 -11.14
N GLU A 231 6.02 10.41 -10.88
CA GLU A 231 5.48 10.48 -9.53
C GLU A 231 5.67 9.18 -8.73
N LYS A 232 5.63 8.01 -9.40
CA LYS A 232 5.82 6.72 -8.74
C LYS A 232 7.24 6.59 -8.21
N ARG A 233 8.22 7.03 -8.99
CA ARG A 233 9.63 7.07 -8.59
C ARG A 233 9.82 8.06 -7.46
N ARG A 234 9.30 9.28 -7.62
CA ARG A 234 9.38 10.34 -6.62
C ARG A 234 8.82 9.88 -5.28
N PHE A 235 7.71 9.14 -5.27
CA PHE A 235 7.16 8.59 -4.04
C PHE A 235 8.17 7.74 -3.26
N PHE A 236 8.90 6.82 -3.90
CA PHE A 236 9.89 6.00 -3.19
C PHE A 236 11.12 6.79 -2.75
N GLU A 237 11.55 7.78 -3.55
CA GLU A 237 12.62 8.72 -3.17
C GLU A 237 12.24 9.53 -1.93
N GLU A 238 11.00 10.00 -1.88
CA GLU A 238 10.43 10.79 -0.80
C GLU A 238 10.10 9.94 0.45
N ALA A 239 9.60 8.71 0.27
CA ALA A 239 9.13 7.86 1.38
C ALA A 239 10.28 7.17 2.11
N THR A 240 11.36 6.79 1.41
CA THR A 240 12.41 5.94 1.98
C THR A 240 13.01 6.53 3.25
N GLU A 241 13.56 7.74 3.21
CA GLU A 241 14.17 8.33 4.41
C GLU A 241 13.14 8.83 5.43
N ARG A 242 11.95 9.26 4.98
CA ARG A 242 10.88 9.67 5.91
C ARG A 242 10.41 8.52 6.78
N LEU A 243 10.18 7.35 6.20
CA LEU A 243 9.76 6.15 6.92
C LEU A 243 10.90 5.53 7.72
N ALA A 244 12.13 5.57 7.21
CA ALA A 244 13.30 5.08 7.95
C ALA A 244 13.54 5.85 9.25
N ARG A 245 13.34 7.18 9.26
CA ARG A 245 13.44 8.02 10.46
C ARG A 245 12.35 7.76 11.50
N ARG A 246 11.34 6.97 11.15
CA ARG A 246 10.19 6.59 11.98
C ARG A 246 10.17 5.09 12.28
N ASP A 247 11.30 4.40 12.07
CA ASP A 247 11.45 2.95 12.23
C ASP A 247 10.36 2.14 11.52
N ALA A 248 9.86 2.68 10.40
CA ALA A 248 8.72 2.15 9.67
C ALA A 248 9.09 1.62 8.28
N LEU A 249 10.36 1.77 7.89
CA LEU A 249 10.91 1.17 6.68
C LEU A 249 11.74 -0.06 7.06
N HIS A 250 11.45 -1.18 6.40
CA HIS A 250 12.35 -2.32 6.34
C HIS A 250 12.80 -2.53 4.89
N PHE A 251 14.04 -2.16 4.59
CA PHE A 251 14.60 -2.27 3.24
C PHE A 251 15.75 -3.28 3.23
N SER A 252 15.49 -4.45 2.65
CA SER A 252 16.44 -5.56 2.64
C SER A 252 16.95 -5.89 1.24
N ALA A 253 18.10 -6.55 1.19
CA ALA A 253 18.74 -6.95 -0.03
C ALA A 253 19.43 -8.31 0.07
N LEU A 254 19.50 -8.98 -1.07
CA LEU A 254 20.35 -10.14 -1.33
C LEU A 254 21.45 -9.69 -2.29
N ALA A 255 22.72 -9.92 -1.96
CA ALA A 255 23.85 -9.49 -2.78
C ALA A 255 24.95 -10.55 -2.89
N VAL A 256 25.75 -10.47 -3.96
CA VAL A 256 26.98 -11.24 -4.17
C VAL A 256 28.05 -10.25 -4.64
N GLY A 257 29.12 -10.08 -3.84
CA GLY A 257 30.12 -9.04 -4.08
C GLY A 257 29.49 -7.65 -4.03
N GLU A 258 29.59 -6.89 -5.13
CA GLU A 258 28.95 -5.58 -5.28
C GLU A 258 27.56 -5.64 -5.94
N THR A 259 27.17 -6.81 -6.47
CA THR A 259 25.92 -6.96 -7.20
C THR A 259 24.76 -7.23 -6.25
N ILE A 260 23.76 -6.36 -6.24
CA ILE A 260 22.50 -6.57 -5.52
C ILE A 260 21.55 -7.39 -6.39
N LEU A 261 21.33 -8.64 -6.00
CA LEU A 261 20.52 -9.62 -6.72
C LEU A 261 19.02 -9.46 -6.50
N ALA A 262 18.61 -9.01 -5.32
CA ALA A 262 17.22 -8.75 -5.00
C ALA A 262 17.11 -7.65 -3.97
N THR A 263 16.01 -6.91 -4.02
CA THR A 263 15.63 -5.97 -2.97
C THR A 263 14.19 -6.20 -2.55
N MET A 264 13.89 -5.87 -1.30
CA MET A 264 12.54 -5.84 -0.75
C MET A 264 12.35 -4.55 0.05
N TRP A 265 11.58 -3.62 -0.49
CA TRP A 265 11.15 -2.40 0.18
C TRP A 265 9.79 -2.65 0.82
N SER A 266 9.72 -2.49 2.14
CA SER A 266 8.56 -2.88 2.95
C SER A 266 8.31 -1.88 4.07
N VAL A 267 7.07 -1.82 4.53
CA VAL A 267 6.70 -1.01 5.70
C VAL A 267 6.47 -1.92 6.90
N VAL A 268 6.82 -1.42 8.09
CA VAL A 268 6.69 -2.18 9.34
C VAL A 268 6.02 -1.35 10.42
N ARG A 269 5.19 -2.02 11.24
CA ARG A 269 4.59 -1.43 12.43
C ARG A 269 4.11 -2.53 13.38
N ASN A 270 4.37 -2.38 14.69
CA ASN A 270 3.80 -3.24 15.74
C ASN A 270 3.95 -4.76 15.48
N GLY A 271 5.12 -5.17 14.98
CA GLY A 271 5.38 -6.59 14.64
C GLY A 271 4.66 -7.09 13.38
N HIS A 272 4.01 -6.20 12.63
CA HIS A 272 3.43 -6.45 11.31
C HIS A 272 4.38 -5.94 10.23
N TYR A 273 4.90 -6.86 9.41
CA TYR A 273 5.72 -6.55 8.23
C TYR A 273 4.87 -6.63 6.98
N CYS A 274 4.79 -5.56 6.19
CA CYS A 274 4.03 -5.50 4.94
C CYS A 274 4.96 -5.32 3.74
N ALA A 275 5.08 -6.37 2.92
CA ALA A 275 5.91 -6.40 1.73
C ALA A 275 5.28 -5.56 0.61
N MET A 276 5.99 -4.52 0.15
CA MET A 276 5.45 -3.61 -0.87
C MET A 276 6.08 -3.86 -2.24
N ILE A 277 7.41 -3.76 -2.35
CA ILE A 277 8.10 -3.91 -3.63
C ILE A 277 9.25 -4.91 -3.50
N THR A 278 9.12 -6.01 -4.23
CA THR A 278 10.23 -6.90 -4.52
C THR A 278 10.79 -6.63 -5.91
N THR A 279 12.11 -6.51 -6.02
CA THR A 279 12.83 -6.49 -7.30
C THR A 279 13.95 -7.51 -7.30
N PHE A 280 14.43 -7.86 -8.49
CA PHE A 280 15.54 -8.79 -8.64
C PHE A 280 16.33 -8.49 -9.90
N GLU A 281 17.59 -8.92 -9.91
CA GLU A 281 18.47 -8.88 -11.07
C GLU A 281 18.11 -10.01 -12.05
N ASP A 282 18.30 -9.77 -13.33
CA ASP A 282 17.99 -10.74 -14.39
C ASP A 282 19.29 -11.35 -14.98
N GLY A 283 19.20 -12.03 -16.13
CA GLY A 283 20.33 -12.64 -16.81
C GLY A 283 20.80 -13.89 -16.09
N GLU A 284 22.10 -13.96 -15.80
CA GLU A 284 22.71 -15.15 -15.19
C GLU A 284 22.16 -15.45 -13.78
N TRP A 285 21.59 -14.45 -13.10
CA TRP A 285 21.08 -14.55 -11.74
C TRP A 285 19.69 -15.18 -11.67
N SER A 286 18.91 -15.11 -12.77
CA SER A 286 17.52 -15.61 -12.82
C SER A 286 17.40 -17.10 -12.49
N LYS A 287 18.44 -17.91 -12.77
CA LYS A 287 18.50 -19.34 -12.40
C LYS A 287 18.40 -19.59 -10.89
N PHE A 288 18.84 -18.63 -10.07
CA PHE A 288 18.77 -18.69 -8.61
C PHE A 288 17.45 -18.17 -8.03
N SER A 289 16.58 -17.59 -8.85
CA SER A 289 15.32 -16.95 -8.42
C SER A 289 15.49 -16.04 -7.19
N PRO A 290 16.31 -14.97 -7.28
CA PRO A 290 16.66 -14.13 -6.13
C PRO A 290 15.44 -13.60 -5.36
N GLY A 291 14.36 -13.25 -6.07
CA GLY A 291 13.10 -12.80 -5.45
C GLY A 291 12.43 -13.82 -4.53
N LYS A 292 12.60 -15.14 -4.76
CA LYS A 292 12.11 -16.17 -3.83
C LYS A 292 13.10 -16.42 -2.69
N VAL A 293 14.40 -16.30 -2.96
CA VAL A 293 15.44 -16.50 -1.95
C VAL A 293 15.38 -15.40 -0.90
N ILE A 294 15.21 -14.13 -1.29
CA ILE A 294 15.09 -13.03 -0.32
C ILE A 294 13.87 -13.20 0.60
N ILE A 295 12.75 -13.74 0.10
CA ILE A 295 11.57 -14.06 0.94
C ILE A 295 11.93 -15.12 2.00
N LEU A 296 12.69 -16.17 1.63
CA LEU A 296 13.12 -17.19 2.60
C LEU A 296 13.96 -16.56 3.73
N HIS A 297 14.95 -15.74 3.39
CA HIS A 297 15.79 -15.04 4.38
C HIS A 297 14.99 -14.09 5.26
N LEU A 298 14.02 -13.38 4.69
CA LEU A 298 13.14 -12.49 5.45
C LEU A 298 12.25 -13.26 6.44
N LEU A 299 11.68 -14.40 6.04
CA LEU A 299 10.88 -15.21 6.95
C LEU A 299 11.68 -15.68 8.16
N HIS A 300 12.95 -16.05 7.96
CA HIS A 300 13.86 -16.43 9.03
C HIS A 300 14.19 -15.24 9.93
N THR A 301 14.58 -14.12 9.32
CA THR A 301 15.02 -12.90 10.01
C THR A 301 13.89 -12.28 10.83
N LEU A 302 12.74 -12.02 10.21
CA LEU A 302 11.60 -11.40 10.87
C LEU A 302 11.07 -12.26 12.02
N LYS A 303 11.07 -13.59 11.85
CA LYS A 303 10.71 -14.50 12.94
C LYS A 303 11.70 -14.42 14.10
N ALA A 304 13.00 -14.41 13.81
CA ALA A 304 14.04 -14.29 14.84
C ALA A 304 13.96 -12.94 15.59
N GLU A 305 13.56 -11.88 14.89
CA GLU A 305 13.31 -10.54 15.45
C GLU A 305 11.96 -10.40 16.18
N GLY A 306 11.14 -11.45 16.22
CA GLY A 306 9.88 -11.47 16.96
C GLY A 306 8.70 -10.82 16.25
N TYR A 307 8.78 -10.58 14.93
CA TYR A 307 7.60 -10.18 14.14
C TYR A 307 6.53 -11.26 14.21
N GLN A 308 5.28 -10.83 14.20
CA GLN A 308 4.11 -11.71 14.30
C GLN A 308 3.59 -12.10 12.92
N CYS A 309 3.82 -11.27 11.91
CA CYS A 309 3.21 -11.42 10.61
C CYS A 309 4.13 -10.96 9.48
N PHE A 310 4.20 -11.78 8.41
CA PHE A 310 4.71 -11.39 7.10
C PHE A 310 3.50 -11.25 6.17
N ASP A 311 3.11 -10.02 5.92
CA ASP A 311 2.05 -9.64 4.99
C ASP A 311 2.62 -9.42 3.59
N LEU A 312 1.99 -10.05 2.59
CA LEU A 312 2.35 -10.00 1.17
C LEU A 312 1.64 -8.86 0.44
N GLY A 313 0.84 -8.07 1.14
CA GLY A 313 0.16 -6.91 0.59
C GLY A 313 -1.08 -7.25 -0.24
N TYR A 314 -1.65 -6.22 -0.84
CA TYR A 314 -2.85 -6.29 -1.66
C TYR A 314 -2.58 -6.97 -3.01
N GLY A 315 -3.49 -7.81 -3.48
CA GLY A 315 -3.41 -8.52 -4.76
C GLY A 315 -3.41 -10.03 -4.61
N ASP A 316 -4.10 -10.71 -5.54
CA ASP A 316 -4.26 -12.17 -5.60
C ASP A 316 -3.25 -12.84 -6.55
N GLU A 317 -2.02 -12.33 -6.65
CA GLU A 317 -1.03 -12.89 -7.56
C GLU A 317 -0.78 -14.39 -7.28
N PRO A 318 -0.66 -15.24 -8.33
CA PRO A 318 -0.55 -16.69 -8.15
C PRO A 318 0.59 -17.14 -7.23
N TRP A 319 1.69 -16.37 -7.17
CA TRP A 319 2.83 -16.72 -6.32
C TRP A 319 2.54 -16.54 -4.82
N LYS A 320 1.57 -15.71 -4.43
CA LYS A 320 1.12 -15.53 -3.03
C LYS A 320 0.26 -16.70 -2.56
N GLN A 321 -0.39 -17.43 -3.47
CA GLN A 321 -1.29 -18.54 -3.13
C GLN A 321 -0.56 -19.66 -2.39
N GLY A 322 0.69 -19.94 -2.78
CA GLY A 322 1.56 -20.91 -2.12
C GLY A 322 2.30 -20.38 -0.90
N LEU A 323 1.87 -19.25 -0.34
CA LEU A 323 2.47 -18.62 0.83
C LEU A 323 1.43 -18.17 1.87
N ARG A 324 0.12 -18.20 1.58
CA ARG A 324 -0.87 -17.56 2.46
C ARG A 324 -1.42 -18.51 3.52
N ASP A 325 -1.34 -18.10 4.78
CA ASP A 325 -2.10 -18.71 5.89
C ASP A 325 -3.45 -18.01 6.07
N ARG A 326 -3.44 -16.69 5.88
CA ARG A 326 -4.59 -15.82 6.07
C ARG A 326 -4.85 -15.04 4.80
N THR A 327 -6.10 -15.03 4.37
CA THR A 327 -6.59 -14.11 3.34
C THR A 327 -7.58 -13.17 3.99
N VAL A 328 -7.35 -11.87 3.87
CA VAL A 328 -8.28 -10.86 4.40
C VAL A 328 -9.04 -10.26 3.22
N PRO A 329 -10.35 -10.52 3.10
CA PRO A 329 -11.16 -9.88 2.08
C PRO A 329 -11.26 -8.39 2.39
N MET A 330 -11.15 -7.59 1.32
CA MET A 330 -11.24 -6.14 1.38
C MET A 330 -12.58 -5.71 0.76
N ARG A 331 -13.10 -4.56 1.21
CA ARG A 331 -14.33 -4.00 0.67
C ARG A 331 -14.16 -2.56 0.23
N ASP A 332 -15.02 -2.17 -0.70
CA ASP A 332 -15.02 -0.84 -1.31
C ASP A 332 -16.37 -0.16 -1.07
N LEU A 333 -16.32 1.16 -0.91
CA LEU A 333 -17.47 2.04 -1.00
C LEU A 333 -17.36 2.86 -2.27
N VAL A 334 -18.21 2.55 -3.25
CA VAL A 334 -18.33 3.32 -4.49
C VAL A 334 -19.75 3.86 -4.61
N ARG A 335 -19.90 5.19 -4.55
CA ARG A 335 -21.22 5.86 -4.57
C ARG A 335 -21.16 7.13 -5.42
N ALA A 336 -22.15 7.30 -6.30
CA ALA A 336 -22.36 8.59 -6.96
C ALA A 336 -23.11 9.55 -6.02
N VAL A 337 -22.67 10.80 -6.00
CA VAL A 337 -23.27 11.90 -5.23
C VAL A 337 -24.07 12.82 -6.17
N THR A 338 -23.55 13.05 -7.38
CA THR A 338 -24.18 13.92 -8.38
C THR A 338 -24.61 13.12 -9.62
N LEU A 339 -25.45 13.72 -10.48
CA LEU A 339 -25.80 13.14 -11.78
C LEU A 339 -24.55 12.90 -12.65
N ARG A 340 -23.58 13.82 -12.60
CA ARG A 340 -22.29 13.67 -13.28
C ARG A 340 -21.56 12.43 -12.77
N GLY A 341 -21.53 12.23 -11.45
CA GLY A 341 -20.97 11.02 -10.85
C GLY A 341 -21.67 9.74 -11.30
N SER A 342 -22.99 9.74 -11.38
CA SER A 342 -23.78 8.60 -11.86
C SER A 342 -23.42 8.22 -13.31
N ILE A 343 -23.30 9.22 -14.19
CA ILE A 343 -22.86 9.01 -15.58
C ILE A 343 -21.43 8.48 -15.61
N SER A 344 -20.54 9.07 -14.82
CA SER A 344 -19.12 8.66 -14.72
C SER A 344 -18.99 7.19 -14.32
N LEU A 345 -19.72 6.75 -13.29
CA LEU A 345 -19.69 5.34 -12.84
C LEU A 345 -20.28 4.39 -13.88
N ALA A 346 -21.34 4.80 -14.60
CA ALA A 346 -21.91 3.98 -15.67
C ALA A 346 -20.95 3.81 -16.85
N LEU A 347 -20.24 4.89 -17.22
CA LEU A 347 -19.21 4.85 -18.25
C LEU A 347 -18.03 3.98 -17.83
N ASP A 348 -17.55 4.11 -16.59
CA ASP A 348 -16.43 3.32 -16.10
C ASP A 348 -16.73 1.81 -16.09
N ARG A 349 -17.91 1.41 -15.58
CA ARG A 349 -18.39 0.02 -15.67
C ARG A 349 -18.47 -0.49 -17.10
N SER A 350 -18.88 0.38 -18.03
CA SER A 350 -18.94 0.02 -19.46
C SER A 350 -17.54 -0.16 -20.05
N LEU A 351 -16.60 0.72 -19.69
CA LEU A 351 -15.20 0.60 -20.08
C LEU A 351 -14.53 -0.62 -19.49
N GLU A 352 -14.81 -0.97 -18.23
CA GLU A 352 -14.33 -2.20 -17.60
C GLU A 352 -14.81 -3.45 -18.35
N ARG A 353 -16.09 -3.50 -18.74
CA ARG A 353 -16.62 -4.59 -19.58
C ARG A 353 -15.90 -4.68 -20.92
N ILE A 354 -15.63 -3.55 -21.57
CA ILE A 354 -14.84 -3.51 -22.81
C ILE A 354 -13.41 -3.99 -22.56
N ARG A 355 -12.78 -3.53 -21.47
CA ARG A 355 -11.42 -3.93 -21.07
C ARG A 355 -11.32 -5.42 -20.74
N ALA A 356 -12.40 -6.02 -20.23
CA ALA A 356 -12.48 -7.44 -19.95
C ALA A 356 -12.59 -8.31 -21.22
N THR A 357 -12.90 -7.73 -22.39
CA THR A 357 -12.97 -8.49 -23.65
C THR A 357 -11.60 -9.01 -24.08
N ALA A 358 -11.58 -10.23 -24.65
CA ALA A 358 -10.37 -10.85 -25.15
C ALA A 358 -9.67 -10.02 -26.25
N LEU A 359 -10.44 -9.27 -27.05
CA LEU A 359 -9.90 -8.38 -28.08
C LEU A 359 -9.12 -7.22 -27.45
N TYR A 360 -9.68 -6.53 -26.46
CA TYR A 360 -8.99 -5.43 -25.79
C TYR A 360 -7.72 -5.93 -25.07
N GLN A 361 -7.79 -7.07 -24.39
CA GLN A 361 -6.61 -7.64 -23.73
C GLN A 361 -5.49 -8.01 -24.71
N LYS A 362 -5.82 -8.47 -25.94
CA LYS A 362 -4.84 -8.70 -27.01
C LYS A 362 -4.25 -7.41 -27.58
N LEU A 363 -5.05 -6.35 -27.70
CA LEU A 363 -4.63 -5.08 -28.30
C LEU A 363 -3.91 -4.14 -27.30
N ARG A 364 -4.22 -4.23 -26.00
CA ARG A 364 -3.66 -3.36 -24.96
C ARG A 364 -2.12 -3.33 -24.95
N PRO A 365 -1.38 -4.45 -25.07
CA PRO A 365 0.08 -4.43 -25.14
C PRO A 365 0.62 -3.74 -26.43
N LEU A 366 -0.12 -3.84 -27.54
CA LEU A 366 0.30 -3.25 -28.82
C LEU A 366 0.28 -1.72 -28.78
N LYS A 367 -0.68 -1.11 -28.05
CA LYS A 367 -0.72 0.34 -27.81
C LYS A 367 0.61 0.82 -27.20
N TRP A 368 1.14 0.09 -26.22
CA TRP A 368 2.38 0.46 -25.55
C TRP A 368 3.61 0.23 -26.42
N ARG A 369 3.61 -0.80 -27.27
CA ARG A 369 4.66 -0.99 -28.29
C ARG A 369 4.74 0.18 -29.26
N LEU A 370 3.60 0.71 -29.70
CA LEU A 370 3.54 1.87 -30.60
C LEU A 370 4.02 3.14 -29.90
N LEU A 371 3.53 3.40 -28.68
CA LEU A 371 3.93 4.59 -27.91
C LEU A 371 5.43 4.60 -27.57
N ARG A 372 6.05 3.44 -27.36
CA ARG A 372 7.50 3.33 -27.11
C ARG A 372 8.37 3.39 -28.36
N LYS A 373 7.84 3.09 -29.55
CA LYS A 373 8.57 3.24 -30.83
C LYS A 373 8.60 4.67 -31.35
N LEU A 374 7.71 5.53 -30.82
CA LEU A 374 7.57 6.94 -31.21
C LEU A 374 8.33 7.89 -30.26
N ARG A 375 9.01 7.34 -29.25
CA ARG A 375 10.07 7.99 -28.47
C ARG A 375 11.40 7.45 -28.97
#